data_AF-A0A0R3TZC1-F1
#
_entry.id   AF-A0A0R3TZC1-F1
#
_cell.length_a   1.000
_cell.length_b   1.000
_cell.length_c   1.000
_cell.angle_alpha   90.00
_cell.angle_beta   90.00
_cell.angle_gamma   90.00
#
_symmetry.space_group_name_H-M   'P 1'
#
loop_
_entity.id
_entity.type
_entity.pdbx_description
1 polymer ?
#
loop_
_entity_poly.entity_id
_entity_poly.type
_entity_poly.pdbx_seq_one_letter_code
_entity_poly.pdbx_strand_id
1 'polypeptide(L)'
;MANSSQMTQLQELYRSLYATELTEKLPASWRRKEYQSSFKISPSGLSVTRIAETAPPFSGTSRNPNEEPNILEGTSTSVIIKSDNPVPFNTGIYYYETEICAVKSKCLIVIGFSTKNISRLTVWDSSCYGLDNSGALFHSSPDTVICPNGFKEKDIIGCGVNFITNSLFFTKNGQFLGNGFEGVVSILGTSEVYPVILMTGLQTRILTNFGEQPFVYPIFKHISYERFSHESQLVSVLSRDFIDVKMREFELQLHSGVSWLSNTYAQRVPTCLVSYSAPCADAALCLAVHIGQLAASNGGDWGPHLLITPRLLLPTWRARLMAVCPGLRVQCVLASSRGGTGRRLKASAARGAFHVCLTTYSALRSRPSRFEGISWHMVVLDQNCISILREVLIGYYQVIY
;
A
#
# COMPACT_ATOMS: atom_id res chain seq x y z
N MET A 1 10.29 22.34 15.74
CA MET A 1 10.52 22.05 14.31
C MET A 1 9.92 20.67 14.05
N ALA A 2 8.75 20.61 13.41
CA ALA A 2 8.05 19.36 13.15
C ALA A 2 8.74 18.64 11.98
N ASN A 3 9.24 17.42 12.21
CA ASN A 3 9.74 16.56 11.15
C ASN A 3 8.62 16.36 10.11
N SER A 4 8.90 16.70 8.85
CA SER A 4 8.11 16.26 7.71
C SER A 4 8.08 14.73 7.73
N SER A 5 6.95 14.15 8.14
CA SER A 5 6.77 12.70 8.25
C SER A 5 6.86 12.09 6.86
N GLN A 6 7.95 11.36 6.59
CA GLN A 6 8.04 10.48 5.42
C GLN A 6 6.88 9.49 5.48
N MET A 7 6.18 9.30 4.36
CA MET A 7 5.13 8.29 4.27
C MET A 7 5.73 6.91 4.49
N THR A 8 5.01 6.05 5.22
CA THR A 8 5.44 4.67 5.42
C THR A 8 5.30 3.89 4.11
N GLN A 9 6.02 2.76 3.97
CA GLN A 9 5.93 1.95 2.74
C GLN A 9 4.49 1.47 2.49
N LEU A 10 3.75 1.17 3.56
CA LEU A 10 2.36 0.76 3.47
C LEU A 10 1.45 1.92 3.02
N GLN A 11 1.73 3.16 3.44
CA GLN A 11 1.02 4.34 2.93
C GLN A 11 1.32 4.58 1.45
N GLU A 12 2.57 4.43 1.01
CA GLU A 12 2.94 4.51 -0.40
C GLU A 12 2.24 3.41 -1.23
N LEU A 13 2.16 2.20 -0.66
CA LEU A 13 1.42 1.07 -1.23
C LEU A 13 -0.02 1.44 -1.54
N TYR A 14 -0.77 1.89 -0.53
CA TYR A 14 -2.19 2.22 -0.69
C TYR A 14 -2.40 3.41 -1.61
N ARG A 15 -1.54 4.44 -1.54
CA ARG A 15 -1.58 5.56 -2.48
C ARG A 15 -1.42 5.09 -3.93
N SER A 16 -0.52 4.14 -4.18
CA SER A 16 -0.32 3.58 -5.53
C SER A 16 -1.49 2.72 -6.01
N LEU A 17 -2.17 2.05 -5.08
CA LEU A 17 -3.26 1.11 -5.37
C LEU A 17 -4.63 1.76 -5.56
N TYR A 18 -4.91 2.86 -4.85
CA TYR A 18 -6.23 3.49 -4.81
C TYR A 18 -6.27 4.89 -5.43
N ALA A 19 -5.12 5.49 -5.74
CA ALA A 19 -4.99 6.83 -6.34
C ALA A 19 -5.68 7.97 -5.56
N THR A 20 -6.14 7.69 -4.34
CA THR A 20 -6.73 8.62 -3.38
C THR A 20 -5.88 8.64 -2.10
N GLU A 21 -5.78 9.79 -1.45
CA GLU A 21 -5.13 9.86 -0.14
C GLU A 21 -6.07 9.25 0.90
N LEU A 22 -5.50 8.41 1.79
CA LEU A 22 -6.22 7.91 2.96
C LEU A 22 -6.63 9.11 3.83
N THR A 23 -7.92 9.30 4.03
CA THR A 23 -8.47 10.34 4.91
C THR A 23 -8.23 10.04 6.38
N GLU A 24 -8.15 8.76 6.73
CA GLU A 24 -7.92 8.24 8.08
C GLU A 24 -6.47 7.78 8.28
N LYS A 25 -5.98 7.90 9.52
CA LYS A 25 -4.62 7.49 9.87
C LYS A 25 -4.55 5.97 10.02
N LEU A 26 -3.57 5.35 9.38
CA LEU A 26 -3.23 3.95 9.62
C LEU A 26 -2.70 3.75 11.05
N PRO A 27 -2.83 2.53 11.61
CA PRO A 27 -2.09 2.14 12.81
C PRO A 27 -0.59 2.35 12.58
N ALA A 28 0.07 3.04 13.51
CA ALA A 28 1.49 3.35 13.42
C ALA A 28 2.26 2.94 14.68
N SER A 29 1.58 2.78 15.81
CA SER A 29 2.20 2.40 17.07
C SER A 29 1.24 1.72 18.03
N TRP A 30 1.78 1.06 19.05
CA TRP A 30 1.00 0.58 20.17
C TRP A 30 0.61 1.73 21.11
N ARG A 31 -0.65 1.74 21.56
CA ARG A 31 -1.18 2.77 22.46
C ARG A 31 -0.43 2.74 23.80
N ARG A 32 -0.10 3.93 24.34
CA ARG A 32 0.73 4.05 25.56
C ARG A 32 -0.04 4.28 26.85
N LYS A 33 -0.84 5.34 26.91
CA LYS A 33 -1.33 5.94 28.19
C LYS A 33 -2.02 4.93 29.12
N GLU A 34 -2.71 3.95 28.55
CA GLU A 34 -3.56 3.02 29.29
C GLU A 34 -2.85 1.72 29.70
N TYR A 35 -1.59 1.56 29.27
CA TYR A 35 -0.87 0.30 29.29
C TYR A 35 0.46 0.35 30.06
N GLN A 36 0.83 1.52 30.58
CA GLN A 36 2.12 1.74 31.26
C GLN A 36 2.30 0.93 32.54
N SER A 37 1.22 0.54 33.21
CA SER A 37 1.27 -0.31 34.42
C SER A 37 1.70 -1.74 34.11
N SER A 38 1.44 -2.22 32.90
CA SER A 38 1.57 -3.64 32.54
C SER A 38 2.62 -3.85 31.43
N PHE A 39 2.98 -2.78 30.70
CA PHE A 39 3.96 -2.81 29.61
C PHE A 39 4.96 -1.66 29.67
N LYS A 40 6.22 -1.99 29.37
CA LYS A 40 7.22 -1.01 28.95
C LYS A 40 7.18 -0.89 27.43
N ILE A 41 6.82 0.28 26.93
CA ILE A 41 6.70 0.57 25.49
C ILE A 41 7.84 1.50 25.07
N SER A 42 8.50 1.17 23.97
CA SER A 42 9.59 1.98 23.40
C SER A 42 9.15 3.39 22.95
N PRO A 43 10.09 4.36 22.81
CA PRO A 43 9.80 5.70 22.30
C PRO A 43 9.23 5.75 20.88
N SER A 44 9.51 4.76 20.03
CA SER A 44 8.84 4.61 18.73
C SER A 44 7.41 4.08 18.89
N GLY A 45 7.15 3.30 19.94
CA GLY A 45 5.84 2.69 20.19
C GLY A 45 5.67 1.33 19.53
N LEU A 46 6.75 0.79 18.94
CA LEU A 46 6.74 -0.46 18.18
C LEU A 46 7.17 -1.67 19.00
N SER A 47 8.15 -1.48 19.90
CA SER A 47 8.57 -2.53 20.83
C SER A 47 7.81 -2.43 22.14
N VAL A 48 7.31 -3.56 22.59
CA VAL A 48 6.52 -3.74 23.81
C VAL A 48 7.15 -4.85 24.64
N THR A 49 7.38 -4.60 25.92
CA THR A 49 7.87 -5.60 26.89
C THR A 49 6.89 -5.72 28.04
N ARG A 50 6.41 -6.94 28.33
CA ARG A 50 5.56 -7.20 29.50
C ARG A 50 6.37 -7.02 30.78
N ILE A 51 5.85 -6.23 31.71
CA ILE A 51 6.44 -6.00 33.05
C ILE A 51 5.48 -6.44 34.14
N ALA A 52 5.93 -6.70 35.36
CA ALA A 52 5.02 -6.97 36.47
C ALA A 52 4.14 -5.74 36.73
N GLU A 53 2.86 -5.94 37.05
CA GLU A 53 1.99 -4.82 37.39
C GLU A 53 2.46 -4.15 38.66
N THR A 54 2.78 -2.86 38.57
CA THR A 54 3.05 -2.04 39.74
C THR A 54 1.72 -1.78 40.43
N ALA A 55 1.56 -2.25 41.67
CA ALA A 55 0.42 -1.84 42.49
C ALA A 55 0.31 -0.31 42.52
N PRO A 56 -0.89 0.27 42.46
CA PRO A 56 -1.04 1.71 42.64
C PRO A 56 -0.41 2.12 43.98
N PRO A 57 0.16 3.33 44.10
CA PRO A 57 0.67 3.81 45.39
C PRO A 57 -0.48 3.76 46.41
N PHE A 58 -0.36 2.82 47.35
CA PHE A 58 -1.32 2.65 48.44
C PHE A 58 -1.36 3.95 49.26
N SER A 59 -2.49 4.65 49.22
CA SER A 59 -2.77 5.72 50.17
C SER A 59 -3.14 5.09 51.51
N GLY A 60 -2.18 5.08 52.44
CA GLY A 60 -2.39 5.06 53.89
C GLY A 60 -3.22 3.91 54.47
N THR A 61 -2.54 2.92 55.05
CA THR A 61 -2.71 2.52 56.47
C THR A 61 -1.71 1.42 56.83
N SER A 62 -1.13 1.57 58.01
CA SER A 62 -0.07 0.79 58.65
C SER A 62 -0.12 -0.72 58.37
N ARG A 63 0.92 -1.28 57.73
CA ARG A 63 1.19 -2.73 57.73
C ARG A 63 2.22 -3.08 58.80
N ASN A 64 1.96 -4.19 59.49
CA ASN A 64 2.84 -4.79 60.49
C ASN A 64 4.20 -5.17 59.86
N PRO A 65 5.33 -4.84 60.50
CA PRO A 65 6.68 -5.10 59.95
C PRO A 65 7.09 -6.60 59.88
N ASN A 66 6.21 -7.53 60.25
CA ASN A 66 6.49 -8.97 60.29
C ASN A 66 5.74 -9.80 59.22
N GLU A 67 5.02 -9.16 58.29
CA GLU A 67 4.48 -9.87 57.13
C GLU A 67 5.47 -9.78 55.97
N GLU A 68 6.16 -10.90 55.67
CA GLU A 68 6.85 -11.05 54.40
C GLU A 68 5.87 -10.76 53.25
N PRO A 69 6.29 -10.04 52.19
CA PRO A 69 5.44 -9.85 51.04
C PRO A 69 5.13 -11.23 50.47
N ASN A 70 3.89 -11.69 50.64
CA ASN A 70 3.35 -12.80 49.87
C ASN A 70 3.43 -12.40 48.39
N ILE A 71 4.53 -12.79 47.74
CA ILE A 71 4.62 -12.86 46.30
C ILE A 71 3.58 -13.91 45.94
N LEU A 72 2.40 -13.46 45.52
CA LEU A 72 1.39 -14.30 44.89
C LEU A 72 1.99 -14.81 43.56
N GLU A 73 2.84 -15.83 43.64
CA GLU A 73 3.03 -16.79 42.57
C GLU A 73 1.67 -17.47 42.36
N GLY A 74 0.93 -17.15 41.30
CA GLY A 74 -0.23 -17.99 41.00
C GLY A 74 -1.35 -17.51 40.10
N THR A 75 -1.32 -16.31 39.49
CA THR A 75 -2.29 -16.00 38.41
C THR A 75 -1.60 -15.27 37.27
N SER A 76 -1.34 -15.99 36.17
CA SER A 76 -0.87 -15.40 34.91
C SER A 76 -1.95 -14.46 34.36
N THR A 77 -1.91 -13.19 34.74
CA THR A 77 -2.85 -12.18 34.23
C THR A 77 -2.49 -11.85 32.78
N SER A 78 -3.34 -12.32 31.86
CA SER A 78 -3.30 -11.96 30.45
C SER A 78 -3.50 -10.46 30.29
N VAL A 79 -2.65 -9.80 29.49
CA VAL A 79 -2.82 -8.39 29.17
C VAL A 79 -2.81 -8.21 27.66
N ILE A 80 -3.70 -7.35 27.17
CA ILE A 80 -3.90 -7.10 25.75
C ILE A 80 -3.48 -5.67 25.43
N ILE A 81 -2.58 -5.49 24.48
CA ILE A 81 -2.23 -4.16 23.95
C ILE A 81 -2.90 -3.94 22.60
N LYS A 82 -3.35 -2.71 22.36
CA LYS A 82 -4.11 -2.27 21.17
C LYS A 82 -3.36 -1.15 20.44
N SER A 83 -3.50 -1.07 19.12
CA SER A 83 -2.90 0.02 18.33
C SER A 83 -3.47 1.40 18.68
N ASP A 84 -2.78 2.44 18.23
CA ASP A 84 -3.17 3.83 18.38
C ASP A 84 -4.41 4.22 17.56
N ASN A 85 -4.50 3.74 16.32
CA ASN A 85 -5.59 3.98 15.39
C ASN A 85 -6.21 2.66 14.92
N PRO A 86 -7.49 2.67 14.49
CA PRO A 86 -8.08 1.54 13.78
C PRO A 86 -7.50 1.42 12.37
N VAL A 87 -7.75 0.27 11.75
CA VAL A 87 -7.47 0.06 10.34
C VAL A 87 -8.60 0.70 9.52
N PRO A 88 -8.28 1.66 8.63
CA PRO A 88 -9.28 2.26 7.75
C PRO A 88 -9.86 1.22 6.79
N PHE A 89 -11.19 1.22 6.65
CA PHE A 89 -11.91 0.25 5.80
C PHE A 89 -11.49 0.36 4.32
N ASN A 90 -11.19 1.57 3.86
CA ASN A 90 -10.75 1.84 2.48
C ASN A 90 -9.35 1.28 2.14
N THR A 91 -8.63 0.69 3.09
CA THR A 91 -7.40 -0.06 2.81
C THR A 91 -7.66 -1.33 2.01
N GLY A 92 -8.88 -1.89 2.05
CA GLY A 92 -9.29 -3.14 1.42
C GLY A 92 -8.63 -4.36 2.07
N ILE A 93 -7.30 -4.40 2.11
CA ILE A 93 -6.50 -5.40 2.81
C ILE A 93 -5.43 -4.68 3.63
N TYR A 94 -5.37 -4.96 4.92
CA TYR A 94 -4.35 -4.44 5.84
C TYR A 94 -3.49 -5.54 6.42
N TYR A 95 -2.24 -5.22 6.75
CA TYR A 95 -1.25 -6.19 7.19
C TYR A 95 -0.19 -5.54 8.09
N TYR A 96 0.22 -6.25 9.14
CA TYR A 96 1.33 -5.89 10.01
C TYR A 96 2.13 -7.16 10.38
N GLU A 97 3.41 -6.99 10.72
CA GLU A 97 4.29 -8.08 11.17
C GLU A 97 4.75 -7.85 12.60
N THR A 98 4.85 -8.92 13.39
CA THR A 98 5.38 -8.88 14.75
C THR A 98 6.49 -9.91 14.91
N GLU A 99 7.69 -9.44 15.25
CA GLU A 99 8.81 -10.27 15.65
C GLU A 99 8.71 -10.62 17.14
N ILE A 100 8.86 -11.90 17.45
CA ILE A 100 8.94 -12.39 18.83
C ILE A 100 10.39 -12.25 19.33
N CYS A 101 10.72 -11.11 19.91
CA CYS A 101 12.12 -10.79 20.26
C CYS A 101 12.66 -11.54 21.49
N ALA A 102 11.82 -11.85 22.48
CA ALA A 102 12.21 -12.60 23.67
C ALA A 102 11.00 -13.26 24.32
N VAL A 103 11.10 -14.53 24.69
CA VAL A 103 10.06 -15.24 25.45
C VAL A 103 10.69 -15.92 26.67
N LYS A 104 10.17 -15.65 27.88
CA LYS A 104 10.60 -16.35 29.09
C LYS A 104 9.44 -17.13 29.69
N SER A 105 9.72 -18.36 30.14
CA SER A 105 8.74 -19.28 30.78
C SER A 105 7.54 -19.65 29.88
N LYS A 106 6.54 -20.35 30.42
CA LYS A 106 5.28 -20.68 29.72
C LYS A 106 4.49 -19.38 29.48
N CYS A 107 4.68 -18.76 28.32
CA CYS A 107 3.99 -17.56 27.88
C CYS A 107 2.95 -17.93 26.80
N LEU A 108 1.74 -17.39 26.94
CA LEU A 108 0.76 -17.32 25.87
C LEU A 108 0.99 -16.00 25.14
N ILE A 109 1.12 -16.07 23.81
CA ILE A 109 1.16 -14.91 22.93
C ILE A 109 0.08 -15.12 21.88
N VAL A 110 -0.82 -14.15 21.72
CA VAL A 110 -1.84 -14.17 20.66
C VAL A 110 -1.73 -12.89 19.85
N ILE A 111 -1.60 -13.01 18.54
CA ILE A 111 -1.47 -11.88 17.59
C ILE A 111 -2.72 -11.83 16.74
N GLY A 112 -3.36 -10.68 16.62
CA GLY A 112 -4.66 -10.61 15.94
C GLY A 112 -5.27 -9.23 15.82
N PHE A 113 -6.60 -9.22 15.77
CA PHE A 113 -7.43 -8.02 15.68
C PHE A 113 -8.56 -8.05 16.69
N SER A 114 -9.02 -6.86 17.08
CA SER A 114 -10.27 -6.66 17.83
C SER A 114 -11.20 -5.72 17.09
N THR A 115 -12.50 -6.03 17.09
CA THR A 115 -13.56 -5.20 16.51
C THR A 115 -14.18 -4.22 17.54
N LYS A 116 -13.64 -4.17 18.76
CA LYS A 116 -14.23 -3.41 19.86
C LYS A 116 -13.62 -2.02 19.98
N ASN A 117 -14.46 -1.00 19.87
CA ASN A 117 -14.07 0.40 20.10
C ASN A 117 -14.08 0.78 21.59
N ILE A 118 -13.21 0.12 22.36
CA ILE A 118 -12.90 0.52 23.74
C ILE A 118 -11.44 0.92 23.81
N SER A 119 -11.15 1.87 24.69
CA SER A 119 -9.81 2.39 24.93
C SER A 119 -8.85 1.26 25.36
N ARG A 120 -9.20 0.56 26.44
CA ARG A 120 -8.43 -0.55 27.03
C ARG A 120 -9.21 -1.85 26.98
N LEU A 121 -8.64 -2.85 26.30
CA LEU A 121 -9.11 -4.24 26.36
C LEU A 121 -8.50 -4.94 27.58
N THR A 122 -9.34 -5.49 28.45
CA THR A 122 -8.93 -6.22 29.66
C THR A 122 -9.13 -7.73 29.55
N VAL A 123 -9.94 -8.18 28.60
CA VAL A 123 -10.30 -9.60 28.39
C VAL A 123 -10.30 -9.89 26.90
N TRP A 124 -9.86 -11.10 26.53
CA TRP A 124 -10.02 -11.63 25.17
C TRP A 124 -11.43 -12.20 25.06
N ASP A 125 -12.35 -11.42 24.53
CA ASP A 125 -13.76 -11.80 24.35
C ASP A 125 -14.07 -12.14 22.88
N SER A 126 -15.36 -12.32 22.56
CA SER A 126 -15.82 -12.63 21.21
C SER A 126 -15.54 -11.54 20.17
N SER A 127 -15.07 -10.35 20.57
CA SER A 127 -14.62 -9.31 19.64
C SER A 127 -13.17 -9.51 19.18
N CYS A 128 -12.45 -10.46 19.76
CA CYS A 128 -11.02 -10.69 19.51
C CYS A 128 -10.79 -11.97 18.70
N TYR A 129 -9.90 -11.86 17.71
CA TYR A 129 -9.59 -12.92 16.75
C TYR A 129 -8.09 -12.92 16.53
N GLY A 130 -7.42 -14.07 16.65
CA GLY A 130 -5.97 -14.11 16.53
C GLY A 130 -5.41 -15.50 16.33
N LEU A 131 -4.09 -15.57 16.26
CA LEU A 131 -3.30 -16.78 16.20
C LEU A 131 -2.44 -16.86 17.46
N ASP A 132 -2.55 -17.96 18.20
CA ASP A 132 -1.74 -18.19 19.39
C ASP A 132 -0.39 -18.85 19.06
N ASN A 133 0.53 -18.85 20.04
CA ASN A 133 1.86 -19.42 19.85
C ASN A 133 1.90 -20.96 19.76
N SER A 134 0.78 -21.65 20.03
CA SER A 134 0.63 -23.08 19.72
C SER A 134 0.34 -23.30 18.22
N GLY A 135 -0.14 -22.26 17.54
CA GLY A 135 -0.49 -22.27 16.12
C GLY A 135 -1.97 -22.47 15.85
N ALA A 136 -2.81 -22.35 16.88
CA ALA A 136 -4.25 -22.42 16.79
C ALA A 136 -4.87 -21.04 16.57
N LEU A 137 -5.93 -21.00 15.75
CA LEU A 137 -6.83 -19.87 15.68
C LEU A 137 -7.51 -19.70 17.03
N PHE A 138 -7.29 -18.55 17.65
CA PHE A 138 -7.71 -18.24 19.00
C PHE A 138 -8.95 -17.33 18.98
N HIS A 139 -10.11 -17.94 19.19
CA HIS A 139 -11.42 -17.29 19.25
C HIS A 139 -12.35 -18.06 20.19
N SER A 140 -13.53 -17.52 20.51
CA SER A 140 -14.51 -18.14 21.42
C SER A 140 -15.10 -19.48 20.93
N SER A 141 -14.63 -20.07 19.83
CA SER A 141 -15.04 -21.35 19.24
C SER A 141 -13.81 -22.07 18.61
N PRO A 142 -13.90 -23.34 18.16
CA PRO A 142 -12.82 -24.33 18.27
C PRO A 142 -11.47 -23.98 17.63
N ASP A 143 -10.40 -24.40 18.33
CA ASP A 143 -8.98 -24.21 18.02
C ASP A 143 -8.55 -24.89 16.70
N THR A 144 -8.82 -24.23 15.57
CA THR A 144 -8.33 -24.69 14.27
C THR A 144 -6.83 -24.41 14.15
N VAL A 145 -6.01 -25.44 14.01
CA VAL A 145 -4.56 -25.28 13.86
C VAL A 145 -4.20 -24.95 12.42
N ILE A 146 -3.71 -23.73 12.18
CA ILE A 146 -3.22 -23.27 10.87
C ILE A 146 -1.68 -23.16 10.82
N CYS A 147 -1.01 -23.29 11.97
CA CYS A 147 0.44 -23.30 12.07
C CYS A 147 0.90 -24.51 12.87
N PRO A 148 1.09 -25.69 12.25
CA PRO A 148 1.31 -26.97 12.96
C PRO A 148 2.46 -26.98 13.98
N ASN A 149 3.48 -26.14 13.78
CA ASN A 149 4.64 -26.04 14.68
C ASN A 149 4.60 -24.82 15.62
N GLY A 150 3.45 -24.14 15.71
CA GLY A 150 3.29 -22.89 16.44
C GLY A 150 4.32 -21.83 16.03
N PHE A 151 4.62 -20.91 16.95
CA PHE A 151 5.69 -19.94 16.78
C PHE A 151 6.42 -19.63 18.08
N LYS A 152 7.67 -19.20 17.95
CA LYS A 152 8.60 -19.01 19.09
C LYS A 152 9.49 -17.78 18.90
N GLU A 153 10.40 -17.58 19.84
CA GLU A 153 11.40 -16.51 19.75
C GLU A 153 12.13 -16.51 18.39
N LYS A 154 12.32 -15.31 17.84
CA LYS A 154 12.86 -14.98 16.51
C LYS A 154 11.93 -15.27 15.32
N ASP A 155 10.78 -15.89 15.53
CA ASP A 155 9.78 -15.97 14.45
C ASP A 155 9.14 -14.59 14.23
N ILE A 156 8.80 -14.32 12.97
CA ILE A 156 8.04 -13.15 12.52
C ILE A 156 6.66 -13.62 12.10
N ILE A 157 5.64 -13.15 12.82
CA ILE A 157 4.24 -13.48 12.55
C ILE A 157 3.56 -12.27 11.96
N GLY A 158 3.05 -12.45 10.75
CA GLY A 158 2.22 -11.47 10.09
C GLY A 158 0.75 -11.77 10.28
N CYS A 159 -0.02 -10.70 10.45
CA CYS A 159 -1.45 -10.77 10.60
C CYS A 159 -2.08 -9.76 9.65
N GLY A 160 -2.99 -10.24 8.79
CA GLY A 160 -3.71 -9.40 7.86
C GLY A 160 -5.22 -9.52 8.01
N VAL A 161 -5.90 -8.45 7.67
CA VAL A 161 -7.37 -8.37 7.59
C VAL A 161 -7.74 -8.04 6.15
N ASN A 162 -8.67 -8.83 5.61
CA ASN A 162 -9.23 -8.63 4.29
C ASN A 162 -10.69 -8.16 4.45
N PHE A 163 -10.92 -6.86 4.22
CA PHE A 163 -12.25 -6.24 4.27
C PHE A 163 -13.14 -6.64 3.08
N ILE A 164 -12.55 -7.18 2.01
CA ILE A 164 -13.28 -7.65 0.83
C ILE A 164 -13.98 -8.96 1.15
N THR A 165 -13.26 -9.91 1.74
CA THR A 165 -13.76 -11.25 2.08
C THR A 165 -14.23 -11.39 3.54
N ASN A 166 -14.08 -10.35 4.35
CA ASN A 166 -14.32 -10.36 5.80
C ASN A 166 -13.61 -11.51 6.52
N SER A 167 -12.32 -11.67 6.25
CA SER A 167 -11.48 -12.71 6.83
C SER A 167 -10.18 -12.13 7.39
N LEU A 168 -9.53 -12.91 8.26
CA LEU A 168 -8.13 -12.69 8.61
C LEU A 168 -7.25 -13.67 7.84
N PHE A 169 -5.97 -13.37 7.76
CA PHE A 169 -4.99 -14.33 7.31
C PHE A 169 -3.69 -14.15 8.08
N PHE A 170 -2.89 -15.21 8.13
CA PHE A 170 -1.66 -15.23 8.89
C PHE A 170 -0.48 -15.66 8.04
N THR A 171 0.70 -15.22 8.44
CA THR A 171 1.95 -15.60 7.80
C THR A 171 3.01 -15.86 8.86
N LYS A 172 3.93 -16.78 8.58
CA LYS A 172 5.10 -17.03 9.42
C LYS A 172 6.36 -16.94 8.59
N ASN A 173 7.30 -16.08 8.99
CA ASN A 173 8.60 -15.92 8.34
C ASN A 173 8.49 -15.74 6.81
N GLY A 174 7.51 -14.94 6.36
CA GLY A 174 7.25 -14.67 4.95
C GLY A 174 6.47 -15.75 4.20
N GLN A 175 6.00 -16.82 4.86
CA GLN A 175 5.15 -17.85 4.26
C GLN A 175 3.69 -17.67 4.67
N PHE A 176 2.78 -17.83 3.71
CA PHE A 176 1.34 -17.77 3.95
C PHE A 176 0.86 -19.03 4.68
N LEU A 177 0.12 -18.86 5.78
CA LEU A 177 -0.41 -19.97 6.59
C LEU A 177 -1.86 -20.33 6.23
N GLY A 178 -2.58 -19.42 5.57
CA GLY A 178 -4.00 -19.60 5.24
C GLY A 178 -4.88 -18.48 5.78
N ASN A 179 -6.14 -18.52 5.32
CA ASN A 179 -7.20 -17.67 5.85
C ASN A 179 -7.69 -18.23 7.19
N GLY A 180 -8.01 -17.34 8.11
CA GLY A 180 -8.70 -17.63 9.37
C GLY A 180 -9.97 -16.81 9.48
N PHE A 181 -10.96 -17.35 10.20
CA PHE A 181 -12.20 -16.64 10.55
C PHE A 181 -13.03 -16.14 9.36
N GLU A 182 -12.94 -16.80 8.20
CA GLU A 182 -13.72 -16.45 7.01
C GLU A 182 -15.23 -16.53 7.29
N GLY A 183 -15.96 -15.44 7.02
CA GLY A 183 -17.40 -15.33 7.29
C GLY A 183 -17.78 -15.26 8.77
N VAL A 184 -16.81 -15.30 9.70
CA VAL A 184 -17.02 -15.26 11.15
C VAL A 184 -16.73 -13.87 11.72
N VAL A 185 -15.77 -13.15 11.15
CA VAL A 185 -15.48 -11.78 11.62
C VAL A 185 -16.56 -10.84 11.11
N SER A 186 -17.38 -10.30 12.02
CA SER A 186 -18.39 -9.28 11.70
C SER A 186 -17.73 -7.92 11.43
N ILE A 187 -16.97 -7.84 10.34
CA ILE A 187 -16.25 -6.63 9.92
C ILE A 187 -17.19 -5.68 9.12
N LEU A 188 -18.33 -6.19 8.64
CA LEU A 188 -19.30 -5.42 7.87
C LEU A 188 -20.12 -4.48 8.76
N GLY A 189 -19.75 -3.19 8.73
CA GLY A 189 -20.75 -2.11 8.70
C GLY A 189 -20.62 -1.01 9.75
N THR A 190 -19.98 -1.23 10.91
CA THR A 190 -19.85 -0.18 11.95
C THR A 190 -18.68 -0.34 12.92
N SER A 191 -17.96 -1.47 12.89
CA SER A 191 -16.96 -1.79 13.91
C SER A 191 -15.55 -1.45 13.44
N GLU A 192 -14.89 -0.58 14.19
CA GLU A 192 -13.48 -0.26 14.01
C GLU A 192 -12.61 -1.49 14.33
N VAL A 193 -11.72 -1.85 13.40
CA VAL A 193 -10.82 -3.00 13.55
C VAL A 193 -9.45 -2.52 14.00
N TYR A 194 -8.92 -3.07 15.09
CA TYR A 194 -7.63 -2.68 15.65
C TYR A 194 -6.69 -3.88 15.78
N PRO A 195 -5.41 -3.76 15.35
CA PRO A 195 -4.36 -4.67 15.76
C PRO A 195 -4.32 -4.81 17.28
N VAL A 196 -4.24 -6.06 17.76
CA VAL A 196 -4.12 -6.39 19.18
C VAL A 196 -3.14 -7.52 19.39
N ILE A 197 -2.45 -7.48 20.53
CA ILE A 197 -1.61 -8.60 21.00
C ILE A 197 -1.92 -8.89 22.46
N LEU A 198 -2.16 -10.17 22.77
CA LEU A 198 -2.25 -10.69 24.13
C LEU A 198 -0.92 -11.30 24.56
N MET A 199 -0.48 -11.01 25.78
CA MET A 199 0.70 -11.59 26.42
C MET A 199 0.44 -11.93 27.88
N THR A 200 0.91 -13.10 28.33
CA THR A 200 0.89 -13.49 29.76
C THR A 200 2.26 -13.45 30.42
N GLY A 201 3.33 -13.84 29.71
CA GLY A 201 4.66 -14.01 30.27
C GLY A 201 5.37 -12.69 30.56
N LEU A 202 5.85 -12.51 31.79
CA LEU A 202 6.69 -11.38 32.17
C LEU A 202 8.01 -11.39 31.38
N GLN A 203 8.51 -10.19 31.07
CA GLN A 203 9.73 -9.97 30.28
C GLN A 203 9.64 -10.47 28.83
N THR A 204 8.49 -11.00 28.40
CA THR A 204 8.22 -11.25 26.98
C THR A 204 8.27 -9.93 26.22
N ARG A 205 9.02 -9.92 25.12
CA ARG A 205 9.24 -8.75 24.28
C ARG A 205 8.90 -9.05 22.84
N ILE A 206 8.19 -8.11 22.23
CA ILE A 206 7.83 -8.11 20.81
C ILE A 206 8.27 -6.82 20.14
N LEU A 207 8.39 -6.86 18.82
CA LEU A 207 8.61 -5.70 17.97
C LEU A 207 7.65 -5.77 16.78
N THR A 208 6.84 -4.73 16.58
CA THR A 208 5.84 -4.71 15.51
C THR A 208 6.24 -3.75 14.40
N ASN A 209 6.15 -4.22 13.16
CA ASN A 209 6.24 -3.43 11.95
C ASN A 209 4.84 -3.12 11.42
N PHE A 210 4.39 -1.88 11.55
CA PHE A 210 3.13 -1.38 10.97
C PHE A 210 3.29 -0.86 9.53
N GLY A 211 4.42 -1.14 8.87
CA GLY A 211 4.73 -0.71 7.51
C GLY A 211 5.83 0.35 7.41
N GLU A 212 6.52 0.65 8.50
CA GLU A 212 7.70 1.53 8.51
C GLU A 212 8.92 0.88 7.86
N GLN A 213 9.00 -0.45 7.87
CA GLN A 213 10.05 -1.25 7.25
C GLN A 213 9.46 -2.21 6.22
N PRO A 214 10.27 -2.71 5.27
CA PRO A 214 9.85 -3.80 4.39
C PRO A 214 9.35 -5.01 5.17
N PHE A 215 8.21 -5.54 4.77
CA PHE A 215 7.70 -6.80 5.30
C PHE A 215 8.50 -7.99 4.77
N VAL A 216 8.60 -9.05 5.57
CA VAL A 216 9.17 -10.33 5.13
C VAL A 216 8.22 -11.01 4.15
N TYR A 217 6.91 -10.96 4.41
CA TYR A 217 5.89 -11.43 3.47
C TYR A 217 5.72 -10.45 2.29
N PRO A 218 5.63 -10.92 1.03
CA PRO A 218 5.43 -10.06 -0.13
C PRO A 218 3.98 -9.55 -0.24
N ILE A 219 3.54 -8.76 0.75
CA ILE A 219 2.15 -8.32 0.90
C ILE A 219 1.62 -7.59 -0.33
N PHE A 220 2.45 -6.81 -1.03
CA PHE A 220 2.04 -6.14 -2.26
C PHE A 220 1.47 -7.13 -3.29
N LYS A 221 2.17 -8.25 -3.51
CA LYS A 221 1.74 -9.27 -4.47
C LYS A 221 0.43 -9.93 -4.04
N HIS A 222 0.29 -10.17 -2.74
CA HIS A 222 -0.94 -10.74 -2.18
C HIS A 222 -2.14 -9.81 -2.40
N ILE A 223 -1.99 -8.51 -2.08
CA ILE A 223 -3.05 -7.52 -2.31
C ILE A 223 -3.42 -7.43 -3.80
N SER A 224 -2.42 -7.40 -4.70
CA SER A 224 -2.68 -7.39 -6.15
C SER A 224 -3.42 -8.63 -6.62
N TYR A 225 -3.06 -9.82 -6.12
CA TYR A 225 -3.70 -11.07 -6.50
C TYR A 225 -5.15 -11.16 -6.00
N GLU A 226 -5.39 -10.86 -4.72
CA GLU A 226 -6.73 -10.86 -4.12
C GLU A 226 -7.67 -9.90 -4.85
N ARG A 227 -7.20 -8.68 -5.14
CA ARG A 227 -7.97 -7.70 -5.92
C ARG A 227 -8.29 -8.22 -7.31
N PHE A 228 -7.30 -8.77 -8.02
CA PHE A 228 -7.51 -9.31 -9.37
C PHE A 228 -8.52 -10.47 -9.37
N SER A 229 -8.43 -11.36 -8.38
CA SER A 229 -9.36 -12.48 -8.21
C SER A 229 -10.78 -12.00 -7.97
N HIS A 230 -10.97 -11.06 -7.03
CA HIS A 230 -12.28 -10.52 -6.70
C HIS A 230 -12.88 -9.71 -7.85
N GLU A 231 -12.10 -8.87 -8.52
CA GLU A 231 -12.52 -8.13 -9.72
C GLU A 231 -12.94 -9.10 -10.84
N SER A 232 -12.18 -10.17 -11.07
CA SER A 232 -12.51 -11.21 -12.07
C SER A 232 -13.82 -11.93 -11.73
N GLN A 233 -14.06 -12.24 -10.45
CA GLN A 233 -15.32 -12.82 -10.00
C GLN A 233 -16.50 -11.87 -10.22
N LEU A 234 -16.36 -10.60 -9.85
CA LEU A 234 -17.42 -9.59 -10.10
C LEU A 234 -17.74 -9.49 -11.58
N VAL A 235 -16.71 -9.42 -12.44
CA VAL A 235 -16.89 -9.40 -13.90
C VAL A 235 -17.62 -10.66 -14.40
N SER A 236 -17.31 -11.83 -13.83
CA SER A 236 -17.97 -13.08 -14.23
C SER A 236 -19.47 -13.13 -13.88
N VAL A 237 -19.90 -12.40 -12.85
CA VAL A 237 -21.29 -12.34 -12.39
C VAL A 237 -22.10 -11.29 -13.17
N LEU A 238 -21.45 -10.31 -13.81
CA LEU A 238 -22.12 -9.36 -14.67
C LEU A 238 -22.68 -10.07 -15.91
N SER A 239 -23.93 -9.78 -16.29
CA SER A 239 -24.53 -10.38 -17.48
C SER A 239 -23.75 -9.99 -18.74
N ARG A 240 -23.68 -10.90 -19.72
CA ARG A 240 -23.05 -10.60 -21.02
C ARG A 240 -23.66 -9.35 -21.65
N ASP A 241 -24.98 -9.17 -21.53
CA ASP A 241 -25.67 -7.99 -22.04
C ASP A 241 -25.20 -6.69 -21.37
N PHE A 242 -24.93 -6.70 -20.07
CA PHE A 242 -24.39 -5.54 -19.36
C PHE A 242 -22.94 -5.25 -19.76
N ILE A 243 -22.13 -6.30 -19.91
CA ILE A 243 -20.74 -6.19 -20.38
C ILE A 243 -20.72 -5.62 -21.80
N ASP A 244 -21.57 -6.11 -22.71
CA ASP A 244 -21.62 -5.65 -24.10
C ASP A 244 -22.00 -4.16 -24.19
N VAL A 245 -22.97 -3.70 -23.39
CA VAL A 245 -23.34 -2.27 -23.33
C VAL A 245 -22.16 -1.44 -22.82
N LYS A 246 -21.51 -1.86 -21.73
CA LYS A 246 -20.35 -1.14 -21.18
C LYS A 246 -19.15 -1.14 -22.12
N MET A 247 -18.91 -2.24 -22.83
CA MET A 247 -17.84 -2.35 -23.82
C MET A 247 -18.11 -1.41 -25.01
N ARG A 248 -19.35 -1.33 -25.50
CA ARG A 248 -19.72 -0.38 -26.57
C ARG A 248 -19.56 1.07 -26.12
N GLU A 249 -19.97 1.42 -24.91
CA GLU A 249 -19.75 2.76 -24.35
C GLU A 249 -18.25 3.09 -24.30
N PHE A 250 -17.44 2.15 -23.83
CA PHE A 250 -15.99 2.30 -23.77
C PHE A 250 -15.35 2.46 -25.16
N GLU A 251 -15.74 1.64 -26.12
CA GLU A 251 -15.28 1.73 -27.51
C GLU A 251 -15.63 3.08 -28.14
N LEU A 252 -16.85 3.58 -27.91
CA LEU A 252 -17.28 4.89 -28.39
C LEU A 252 -16.48 6.03 -27.76
N GLN A 253 -16.23 5.96 -26.45
CA GLN A 253 -15.41 6.95 -25.74
C GLN A 253 -13.96 6.94 -26.24
N LEU A 254 -13.36 5.75 -26.39
CA LEU A 254 -12.01 5.58 -26.91
C LEU A 254 -11.91 6.11 -28.34
N HIS A 255 -12.84 5.75 -29.22
CA HIS A 255 -12.89 6.23 -30.59
C HIS A 255 -13.01 7.75 -30.67
N SER A 256 -13.91 8.34 -29.87
CA SER A 256 -14.11 9.79 -29.82
C SER A 256 -12.88 10.51 -29.29
N GLY A 257 -12.28 10.01 -28.20
CA GLY A 257 -11.08 10.58 -27.60
C GLY A 257 -9.87 10.54 -28.54
N VAL A 258 -9.64 9.40 -29.19
CA VAL A 258 -8.56 9.24 -30.19
C VAL A 258 -8.78 10.12 -31.41
N SER A 259 -10.01 10.19 -31.93
CA SER A 259 -10.33 11.04 -33.08
C SER A 259 -10.14 12.52 -32.76
N TRP A 260 -10.52 12.94 -31.55
CA TRP A 260 -10.28 14.29 -31.07
C TRP A 260 -8.78 14.61 -30.96
N LEU A 261 -7.98 13.71 -30.36
CA LEU A 261 -6.51 13.83 -30.29
C LEU A 261 -5.89 13.94 -31.69
N SER A 262 -6.34 13.14 -32.66
CA SER A 262 -5.85 13.20 -34.04
C SER A 262 -6.13 14.56 -34.69
N ASN A 263 -7.32 15.12 -34.48
CA ASN A 263 -7.67 16.44 -35.01
C ASN A 263 -6.84 17.56 -34.37
N THR A 264 -6.66 17.53 -33.07
CA THR A 264 -5.94 18.59 -32.35
C THR A 264 -4.44 18.51 -32.58
N TYR A 265 -3.88 17.30 -32.71
CA TYR A 265 -2.52 17.06 -33.17
C TYR A 265 -2.29 17.66 -34.56
N ALA A 266 -3.18 17.37 -35.52
CA ALA A 266 -3.09 17.91 -36.88
C ALA A 266 -3.16 19.44 -36.92
N GLN A 267 -4.00 20.04 -36.06
CA GLN A 267 -4.15 21.49 -35.95
C GLN A 267 -3.10 22.15 -35.05
N ARG A 268 -2.22 21.37 -34.39
CA ARG A 268 -1.22 21.84 -33.42
C ARG A 268 -1.84 22.67 -32.27
N VAL A 269 -3.02 22.26 -31.83
CA VAL A 269 -3.74 22.89 -30.71
C VAL A 269 -3.39 22.16 -29.42
N PRO A 270 -2.88 22.87 -28.39
CA PRO A 270 -2.79 22.35 -27.03
C PRO A 270 -4.15 21.81 -26.55
N THR A 271 -4.23 20.51 -26.25
CA THR A 271 -5.44 19.89 -25.67
C THR A 271 -5.34 19.75 -24.17
N CYS A 272 -6.38 19.21 -23.51
CA CYS A 272 -6.35 18.63 -22.16
C CYS A 272 -7.23 17.38 -22.14
N LEU A 273 -6.67 16.20 -21.91
CA LEU A 273 -7.47 14.97 -21.82
C LEU A 273 -7.81 14.64 -20.36
N VAL A 274 -9.07 14.88 -19.99
CA VAL A 274 -9.59 14.59 -18.65
C VAL A 274 -10.32 13.26 -18.65
N SER A 275 -9.97 12.36 -17.73
CA SER A 275 -10.66 11.08 -17.52
C SER A 275 -11.10 10.93 -16.07
N TYR A 276 -12.29 10.35 -15.88
CA TYR A 276 -12.88 10.08 -14.58
C TYR A 276 -12.49 8.69 -14.03
N SER A 277 -11.77 7.87 -14.78
CA SER A 277 -11.32 6.55 -14.30
C SER A 277 -10.07 6.67 -13.42
N ALA A 278 -10.08 5.96 -12.29
CA ALA A 278 -8.90 5.75 -11.47
C ALA A 278 -8.11 4.55 -12.02
N PRO A 279 -6.76 4.59 -12.18
CA PRO A 279 -5.86 5.74 -12.34
C PRO A 279 -5.68 6.09 -13.83
N CYS A 280 -6.43 7.07 -14.35
CA CYS A 280 -6.34 7.61 -15.73
C CYS A 280 -6.20 6.58 -16.85
N ALA A 281 -6.70 5.36 -16.65
CA ALA A 281 -6.35 4.23 -17.49
C ALA A 281 -6.81 4.46 -18.93
N ASP A 282 -7.96 5.11 -19.08
CA ASP A 282 -8.58 5.33 -20.38
C ASP A 282 -7.88 6.45 -21.15
N ALA A 283 -7.50 7.54 -20.48
CA ALA A 283 -6.76 8.62 -21.12
C ALA A 283 -5.39 8.15 -21.63
N ALA A 284 -4.68 7.37 -20.82
CA ALA A 284 -3.40 6.79 -21.24
C ALA A 284 -3.56 5.75 -22.37
N LEU A 285 -4.70 5.04 -22.42
CA LEU A 285 -5.02 4.17 -23.55
C LEU A 285 -5.33 4.97 -24.83
N CYS A 286 -6.18 6.01 -24.74
CA CYS A 286 -6.44 6.93 -25.85
C CYS A 286 -5.14 7.45 -26.46
N LEU A 287 -4.22 7.93 -25.62
CA LEU A 287 -2.94 8.45 -26.09
C LEU A 287 -2.06 7.36 -26.72
N ALA A 288 -1.98 6.18 -26.12
CA ALA A 288 -1.20 5.08 -26.69
C ALA A 288 -1.75 4.64 -28.05
N VAL A 289 -3.08 4.57 -28.20
CA VAL A 289 -3.76 4.28 -29.48
C VAL A 289 -3.49 5.38 -30.50
N HIS A 290 -3.59 6.64 -30.10
CA HIS A 290 -3.29 7.76 -30.98
C HIS A 290 -1.82 7.72 -31.49
N ILE A 291 -0.84 7.49 -30.61
CA ILE A 291 0.57 7.30 -31.02
C ILE A 291 0.72 6.12 -31.99
N GLY A 292 0.02 5.02 -31.73
CA GLY A 292 0.00 3.86 -32.64
C GLY A 292 -0.59 4.21 -34.02
N GLN A 293 -1.67 5.00 -34.06
CA GLN A 293 -2.29 5.46 -35.32
C GLN A 293 -1.37 6.39 -36.10
N LEU A 294 -0.67 7.31 -35.42
CA LEU A 294 0.33 8.17 -36.04
C LEU A 294 1.42 7.34 -36.72
N ALA A 295 1.96 6.33 -36.03
CA ALA A 295 2.98 5.44 -36.55
C ALA A 295 2.48 4.58 -37.74
N ALA A 296 1.20 4.14 -37.71
CA ALA A 296 0.59 3.30 -38.73
C ALA A 296 0.05 4.07 -39.94
N SER A 297 -0.10 5.40 -39.85
CA SER A 297 -0.64 6.24 -40.92
C SER A 297 0.28 6.27 -42.16
N ASN A 298 -0.29 6.60 -43.34
CA ASN A 298 0.51 6.76 -44.56
C ASN A 298 1.52 7.91 -44.38
N GLY A 299 2.80 7.59 -44.38
CA GLY A 299 3.89 8.54 -44.07
C GLY A 299 4.42 8.45 -42.64
N GLY A 300 3.75 7.68 -41.77
CA GLY A 300 4.18 7.19 -40.46
C GLY A 300 4.91 8.20 -39.58
N ASP A 301 4.19 8.84 -38.66
CA ASP A 301 4.82 9.62 -37.60
C ASP A 301 5.17 8.71 -36.41
N TRP A 302 6.43 8.29 -36.37
CA TRP A 302 6.98 7.45 -35.29
C TRP A 302 7.59 8.27 -34.13
N GLY A 303 7.55 9.60 -34.20
CA GLY A 303 8.17 10.49 -33.22
C GLY A 303 9.54 11.06 -33.64
N PRO A 304 10.32 11.62 -32.70
CA PRO A 304 10.29 11.31 -31.27
C PRO A 304 9.18 12.02 -30.48
N HIS A 305 8.48 11.28 -29.62
CA HIS A 305 7.50 11.82 -28.66
C HIS A 305 8.05 11.78 -27.22
N LEU A 306 7.74 12.78 -26.40
CA LEU A 306 8.15 12.89 -25.01
C LEU A 306 6.96 12.70 -24.08
N LEU A 307 7.00 11.68 -23.23
CA LEU A 307 6.00 11.44 -22.18
C LEU A 307 6.63 11.66 -20.81
N ILE A 308 6.08 12.59 -20.04
CA ILE A 308 6.52 12.92 -18.69
C ILE A 308 5.46 12.41 -17.72
N THR A 309 5.83 11.46 -16.85
CA THR A 309 4.88 10.75 -15.97
C THR A 309 5.46 10.52 -14.57
N PRO A 310 4.63 10.35 -13.53
CA PRO A 310 5.09 9.86 -12.24
C PRO A 310 5.96 8.60 -12.34
N ARG A 311 6.99 8.50 -11.49
CA ARG A 311 7.94 7.36 -11.51
C ARG A 311 7.24 6.00 -11.41
N LEU A 312 6.16 5.93 -10.63
CA LEU A 312 5.39 4.72 -10.41
C LEU A 312 4.62 4.25 -11.66
N LEU A 313 4.32 5.15 -12.59
CA LEU A 313 3.55 4.84 -13.79
C LEU A 313 4.42 4.46 -15.00
N LEU A 314 5.74 4.57 -14.90
CA LEU A 314 6.65 4.23 -15.99
C LEU A 314 6.48 2.79 -16.51
N PRO A 315 6.37 1.74 -15.66
CA PRO A 315 6.18 0.38 -16.14
C PRO A 315 4.83 0.22 -16.84
N THR A 316 3.78 0.83 -16.30
CA THR A 316 2.41 0.80 -16.85
C THR A 316 2.36 1.46 -18.23
N TRP A 317 2.93 2.66 -18.37
CA TRP A 317 3.04 3.35 -19.66
C TRP A 317 3.82 2.54 -20.68
N ARG A 318 4.97 1.98 -20.29
CA ARG A 318 5.77 1.14 -21.18
C ARG A 318 4.99 -0.08 -21.65
N ALA A 319 4.37 -0.81 -20.74
CA ALA A 319 3.56 -1.99 -21.06
C ALA A 319 2.43 -1.64 -22.02
N ARG A 320 1.72 -0.53 -21.77
CA ARG A 320 0.59 -0.09 -22.61
C ARG A 320 1.02 0.31 -24.02
N LEU A 321 2.08 1.10 -24.17
CA LEU A 321 2.61 1.47 -25.48
C LEU A 321 3.02 0.23 -26.30
N MET A 322 3.69 -0.73 -25.66
CA MET A 322 4.11 -1.97 -26.31
C MET A 322 2.93 -2.91 -26.63
N ALA A 323 1.87 -2.89 -25.82
CA ALA A 323 0.66 -3.67 -26.08
C ALA A 323 -0.12 -3.13 -27.27
N VAL A 324 -0.24 -1.80 -27.40
CA VAL A 324 -0.98 -1.15 -28.49
C VAL A 324 -0.20 -1.18 -29.80
N CYS A 325 1.11 -0.91 -29.76
CA CYS A 325 1.96 -0.94 -30.94
C CYS A 325 3.32 -1.57 -30.60
N PRO A 326 3.47 -2.90 -30.76
CA PRO A 326 4.71 -3.63 -30.44
C PRO A 326 5.96 -3.14 -31.17
N GLY A 327 5.80 -2.45 -32.31
CA GLY A 327 6.89 -1.85 -33.07
C GLY A 327 7.48 -0.56 -32.44
N LEU A 328 6.86 0.00 -31.41
CA LEU A 328 7.35 1.21 -30.75
C LEU A 328 8.61 0.95 -29.92
N ARG A 329 9.69 1.69 -30.21
CA ARG A 329 10.90 1.72 -29.39
C ARG A 329 10.75 2.74 -28.27
N VAL A 330 10.52 2.27 -27.05
CA VAL A 330 10.36 3.12 -25.85
C VAL A 330 11.68 3.19 -25.07
N GLN A 331 12.26 4.38 -24.95
CA GLN A 331 13.45 4.65 -24.13
C GLN A 331 13.04 5.33 -22.81
N CYS A 332 13.44 4.77 -21.67
CA CYS A 332 13.17 5.36 -20.36
C CYS A 332 14.39 6.15 -19.84
N VAL A 333 14.18 7.38 -19.39
CA VAL A 333 15.23 8.28 -18.85
C VAL A 333 14.87 8.69 -17.42
N LEU A 334 15.74 8.40 -16.45
CA LEU A 334 15.54 8.73 -15.04
C LEU A 334 16.61 9.71 -14.53
N ALA A 335 16.33 10.33 -13.38
CA ALA A 335 17.27 11.23 -12.71
C ALA A 335 18.59 10.52 -12.31
N SER A 336 18.50 9.28 -11.84
CA SER A 336 19.63 8.46 -11.39
C SER A 336 20.37 7.72 -12.50
N SER A 337 19.89 7.77 -13.76
CA SER A 337 20.51 7.06 -14.88
C SER A 337 21.96 7.53 -15.06
N ARG A 338 22.93 6.66 -14.70
CA ARG A 338 24.36 6.84 -15.01
C ARG A 338 24.54 6.77 -16.52
N GLY A 339 24.66 7.93 -17.17
CA GLY A 339 25.10 8.00 -18.56
C GLY A 339 24.52 9.17 -19.36
N GLY A 340 25.44 9.94 -19.96
CA GLY A 340 25.20 10.81 -21.10
C GLY A 340 24.79 12.24 -20.79
N THR A 341 25.61 13.17 -21.27
CA THR A 341 25.24 14.57 -21.59
C THR A 341 23.99 14.60 -22.49
N GLY A 342 23.21 15.69 -22.49
CA GLY A 342 22.06 15.88 -23.39
C GLY A 342 22.35 15.54 -24.86
N ARG A 343 23.61 15.69 -25.30
CA ARG A 343 24.12 15.20 -26.60
C ARG A 343 23.76 13.75 -26.92
N ARG A 344 23.78 12.82 -25.97
CA ARG A 344 23.51 11.40 -26.24
C ARG A 344 22.04 11.15 -26.56
N LEU A 345 21.13 11.74 -25.77
CA LEU A 345 19.69 11.62 -26.02
C LEU A 345 19.34 12.29 -27.36
N LYS A 346 19.90 13.48 -27.61
CA LYS A 346 19.74 14.20 -28.88
C LYS A 346 20.24 13.40 -30.08
N ALA A 347 21.43 12.80 -29.98
CA ALA A 347 21.96 11.93 -31.04
C ALA A 347 21.12 10.67 -31.25
N SER A 348 20.59 10.07 -30.18
CA SER A 348 19.67 8.93 -30.29
C SER A 348 18.36 9.32 -30.96
N ALA A 349 17.80 10.48 -30.63
CA ALA A 349 16.59 11.01 -31.25
C ALA A 349 16.81 11.27 -32.75
N ALA A 350 17.91 11.95 -33.11
CA ALA A 350 18.25 12.26 -34.50
C ALA A 350 18.48 11.02 -35.39
N ARG A 351 18.89 9.89 -34.79
CA ARG A 351 19.03 8.59 -35.49
C ARG A 351 17.76 7.75 -35.50
N GLY A 352 16.66 8.23 -34.92
CA GLY A 352 15.43 7.43 -34.74
C GLY A 352 15.64 6.21 -33.84
N ALA A 353 16.60 6.23 -32.92
CA ALA A 353 16.92 5.07 -32.07
C ALA A 353 15.76 4.72 -31.10
N PHE A 354 14.89 5.68 -30.81
CA PHE A 354 13.65 5.49 -30.07
C PHE A 354 12.53 6.30 -30.75
N HIS A 355 11.30 5.86 -30.51
CA HIS A 355 10.06 6.51 -30.95
C HIS A 355 9.45 7.33 -29.81
N VAL A 356 9.50 6.79 -28.59
CA VAL A 356 8.96 7.44 -27.39
C VAL A 356 10.04 7.53 -26.32
N CYS A 357 10.27 8.73 -25.80
CA CYS A 357 11.06 8.97 -24.59
C CYS A 357 10.12 9.08 -23.40
N LEU A 358 10.22 8.13 -22.47
CA LEU A 358 9.44 8.10 -21.24
C LEU A 358 10.33 8.58 -20.08
N THR A 359 9.92 9.63 -19.39
CA THR A 359 10.71 10.26 -18.32
C THR A 359 9.84 10.67 -17.14
N THR A 360 10.48 11.06 -16.05
CA THR A 360 9.80 11.63 -14.88
C THR A 360 9.99 13.13 -14.81
N TYR A 361 9.07 13.81 -14.11
CA TYR A 361 9.23 15.23 -13.80
C TYR A 361 10.54 15.51 -13.06
N SER A 362 10.93 14.66 -12.10
CA SER A 362 12.21 14.77 -11.38
C SER A 362 13.42 14.66 -12.30
N ALA A 363 13.37 13.79 -13.33
CA ALA A 363 14.44 13.66 -14.31
C ALA A 363 14.54 14.91 -15.19
N LEU A 364 13.40 15.44 -15.66
CA LEU A 364 13.33 16.69 -16.42
C LEU A 364 13.89 17.87 -15.61
N ARG A 365 13.38 18.08 -14.38
CA ARG A 365 13.79 19.18 -13.50
C ARG A 365 15.27 19.10 -13.11
N SER A 366 15.79 17.90 -12.87
CA SER A 366 17.20 17.74 -12.47
C SER A 366 18.17 18.21 -13.54
N ARG A 367 17.84 18.03 -14.84
CA ARG A 367 18.69 18.38 -15.97
C ARG A 367 17.84 18.71 -17.22
N PRO A 368 17.23 19.90 -17.31
CA PRO A 368 16.35 20.27 -18.43
C PRO A 368 17.05 20.25 -19.78
N SER A 369 18.31 20.70 -19.83
CA SER A 369 19.17 20.73 -21.02
C SER A 369 19.40 19.37 -21.68
N ARG A 370 19.03 18.26 -21.00
CA ARG A 370 19.06 16.91 -21.58
C ARG A 370 17.99 16.71 -22.65
N PHE A 371 16.84 17.36 -22.49
CA PHE A 371 15.67 17.22 -23.37
C PHE A 371 15.55 18.38 -24.37
N GLU A 372 16.34 19.44 -24.15
CA GLU A 372 16.32 20.68 -24.92
C GLU A 372 16.94 20.53 -26.33
N GLY A 373 16.30 21.16 -27.31
CA GLY A 373 16.70 21.17 -28.71
C GLY A 373 16.62 19.80 -29.38
N ILE A 374 15.77 18.91 -28.88
CA ILE A 374 15.20 17.79 -29.62
C ILE A 374 13.87 18.29 -30.21
N SER A 375 13.64 18.03 -31.50
CA SER A 375 12.38 18.37 -32.15
C SER A 375 11.32 17.32 -31.79
N TRP A 376 10.75 17.45 -30.60
CA TRP A 376 9.69 16.56 -30.13
C TRP A 376 8.43 16.78 -30.98
N HIS A 377 7.90 15.71 -31.55
CA HIS A 377 6.66 15.75 -32.33
C HIS A 377 5.45 15.92 -31.41
N MET A 378 5.50 15.30 -30.23
CA MET A 378 4.47 15.40 -29.20
C MET A 378 5.12 15.46 -27.82
N VAL A 379 4.61 16.31 -26.93
CA VAL A 379 5.00 16.38 -25.51
C VAL A 379 3.76 16.18 -24.65
N VAL A 380 3.79 15.18 -23.77
CA VAL A 380 2.65 14.75 -22.95
C VAL A 380 3.04 14.88 -21.49
N LEU A 381 2.16 15.50 -20.71
CA LEU A 381 2.29 15.68 -19.27
C LEU A 381 1.21 14.85 -18.55
N ASP A 382 1.62 13.74 -17.97
CA ASP A 382 0.73 12.87 -17.19
C ASP A 382 0.62 13.37 -15.73
N GLN A 383 -0.44 12.93 -15.03
CA GLN A 383 -0.96 13.41 -13.73
C GLN A 383 0.09 13.99 -12.73
N ASN A 384 -0.33 15.00 -11.97
CA ASN A 384 0.47 15.74 -10.96
C ASN A 384 1.50 16.76 -11.48
N CYS A 385 1.50 17.09 -12.77
CA CYS A 385 2.31 18.20 -13.30
C CYS A 385 1.61 19.57 -13.25
N ILE A 386 0.29 19.61 -13.00
CA ILE A 386 -0.55 20.83 -13.11
C ILE A 386 -0.20 21.90 -12.07
N SER A 387 0.08 21.54 -10.82
CA SER A 387 0.46 22.51 -9.77
C SER A 387 1.81 23.18 -10.02
N ILE A 388 2.62 22.66 -10.96
CA ILE A 388 4.02 23.07 -11.16
C ILE A 388 4.23 23.70 -12.57
N LEU A 389 3.19 23.73 -13.40
CA LEU A 389 3.21 24.29 -14.76
C LEU A 389 3.52 25.80 -14.82
N ARG A 390 3.38 26.54 -13.71
CA ARG A 390 3.70 27.97 -13.64
C ARG A 390 5.20 28.28 -13.73
N GLU A 391 6.10 27.36 -13.40
CA GLU A 391 7.53 27.69 -13.23
C GLU A 391 8.43 27.38 -14.45
N VAL A 392 8.03 26.47 -15.35
CA VAL A 392 9.02 25.86 -16.29
C VAL A 392 8.69 26.05 -17.78
N LEU A 393 7.43 26.22 -18.18
CA LEU A 393 7.03 26.01 -19.60
C LEU A 393 6.47 27.24 -20.35
N ILE A 394 6.39 28.42 -19.72
CA ILE A 394 5.93 29.65 -20.42
C ILE A 394 6.93 30.13 -21.50
N GLY A 395 8.15 29.60 -21.54
CA GLY A 395 9.20 30.12 -22.43
C GLY A 395 9.58 29.28 -23.67
N TYR A 396 9.32 27.96 -23.72
CA TYR A 396 10.18 27.12 -24.57
C TYR A 396 9.55 26.01 -25.43
N TYR A 397 8.30 25.57 -25.22
CA TYR A 397 7.75 24.44 -26.01
C TYR A 397 6.23 24.51 -26.23
N GLN A 398 5.77 23.94 -27.36
CA GLN A 398 4.36 23.60 -27.58
C GLN A 398 3.96 22.54 -26.55
N VAL A 399 3.11 22.94 -25.59
CA VAL A 399 2.60 22.06 -24.54
C VAL A 399 1.26 21.49 -25.01
N ILE A 400 1.10 20.17 -24.95
CA ILE A 400 -0.18 19.49 -25.06
C ILE A 400 -0.57 19.10 -23.62
N TYR A 401 -1.70 19.59 -23.12
CA TYR A 401 -2.27 19.15 -21.86
C TYR A 401 -3.10 17.88 -22.04
#